data_AF-A0A4U6RYK8-F1
#
_entry.id   AF-A0A4U6RYK8-F1
#
_cell.length_a   1.000
_cell.length_b   1.000
_cell.length_c   1.000
_cell.angle_alpha   90.00
_cell.angle_beta   90.00
_cell.angle_gamma   90.00
#
_symmetry.space_group_name_H-M   'P 1'
#
loop_
_entity.id
_entity.type
_entity.pdbx_description
1 polymer ?
#
loop_
_entity_poly.entity_id
_entity_poly.type
_entity_poly.pdbx_seq_one_letter_code
_entity_poly.pdbx_strand_id
1 'polypeptide(L)'
;MSLRSRVLDVLNGPAVARIRFRFPIRGSHVTIAPQTFHHVARAIRLGQVSVRVPTDLAANVAAQYNDVARTRADGTVVAANTLEVVSATGRMDEAYIVHEALHAAYDLLRTGLDGNAEEASAYVCTALYCRMTGLPRPRWANGPIYANAAEVARTLLAQYQKGDPGIPWVGEHEWRMLRAGVGLSAVYASGPGGIVTGWLLGQQYTHDG
;
A
#
# COMPACT_ATOMS: atom_id res chain seq x y z
N MET A 1 21.60 5.40 12.03
CA MET A 1 20.15 5.73 12.03
C MET A 1 19.37 4.42 12.13
N SER A 2 18.27 4.38 12.88
CA SER A 2 17.48 3.13 13.05
C SER A 2 16.51 2.90 11.89
N LEU A 3 16.10 1.64 11.65
CA LEU A 3 15.06 1.31 10.66
C LEU A 3 13.75 2.06 10.94
N ARG A 4 13.31 2.10 12.21
CA ARG A 4 12.12 2.86 12.63
C ARG A 4 12.24 4.34 12.26
N SER A 5 13.39 4.96 12.50
CA SER A 5 13.65 6.35 12.11
C SER A 5 13.54 6.52 10.59
N ARG A 6 14.14 5.60 9.81
CA ARG A 6 14.07 5.65 8.35
C ARG A 6 12.64 5.52 7.82
N VAL A 7 11.85 4.59 8.35
CA VAL A 7 10.43 4.45 8.01
C VAL A 7 9.68 5.76 8.29
N LEU A 8 9.91 6.37 9.46
CA LEU A 8 9.30 7.67 9.77
C LEU A 8 9.73 8.76 8.79
N ASP A 9 11.00 8.82 8.39
CA ASP A 9 11.48 9.80 7.40
C ASP A 9 10.79 9.63 6.04
N VAL A 10 10.57 8.39 5.60
CA VAL A 10 9.83 8.08 4.37
C VAL A 10 8.38 8.58 4.47
N LEU A 11 7.68 8.21 5.55
CA LEU A 11 6.26 8.54 5.73
C LEU A 11 5.99 10.03 5.94
N ASN A 12 6.97 10.79 6.41
CA ASN A 12 6.89 12.26 6.52
C ASN A 12 7.63 12.97 5.36
N GLY A 13 8.10 12.21 4.37
CA GLY A 13 8.93 12.73 3.29
C GLY A 13 8.15 13.49 2.21
N PRO A 14 8.84 14.28 1.38
CA PRO A 14 8.21 15.15 0.38
C PRO A 14 7.46 14.38 -0.71
N ALA A 15 7.86 13.14 -1.03
CA ALA A 15 7.14 12.31 -1.98
C ALA A 15 5.78 11.87 -1.41
N VAL A 16 5.74 11.38 -0.16
CA VAL A 16 4.50 10.99 0.53
C VAL A 16 3.59 12.19 0.75
N ALA A 17 4.16 13.37 1.07
CA ALA A 17 3.42 14.63 1.21
C ALA A 17 2.64 15.07 -0.05
N ARG A 18 2.91 14.45 -1.21
CA ARG A 18 2.23 14.73 -2.48
C ARG A 18 1.22 13.66 -2.89
N ILE A 19 1.26 12.46 -2.28
CA ILE A 19 0.34 11.36 -2.61
C ILE A 19 -1.07 11.78 -2.21
N ARG A 20 -1.94 11.96 -3.20
CA ARG A 20 -3.35 12.26 -3.00
C ARG A 20 -4.22 11.78 -4.15
N PHE A 21 -5.23 10.98 -3.88
CA PHE A 21 -6.20 10.57 -4.91
C PHE A 21 -7.45 10.04 -4.24
N ARG A 22 -8.52 9.90 -5.02
CA ARG A 22 -9.74 9.22 -4.59
C ARG A 22 -10.16 8.17 -5.58
N PHE A 23 -10.76 7.11 -5.06
CA PHE A 23 -11.21 5.98 -5.87
C PHE A 23 -12.59 5.50 -5.43
N PRO A 24 -13.40 4.98 -6.37
CA PRO A 24 -14.73 4.51 -6.06
C PRO A 24 -14.70 3.16 -5.33
N ILE A 25 -15.59 3.03 -4.36
CA ILE A 25 -16.00 1.78 -3.72
C ILE A 25 -17.52 1.63 -3.87
N ARG A 26 -18.10 0.49 -3.47
CA ARG A 26 -19.55 0.27 -3.62
C ARG A 26 -20.34 1.34 -2.85
N GLY A 27 -21.08 2.18 -3.57
CA GLY A 27 -21.95 3.21 -3.00
C GLY A 27 -21.24 4.42 -2.37
N SER A 28 -19.90 4.51 -2.47
CA SER A 28 -19.12 5.60 -1.87
C SER A 28 -17.76 5.74 -2.57
N HIS A 29 -16.81 6.42 -1.91
CA HIS A 29 -15.43 6.53 -2.34
C HIS A 29 -14.50 6.59 -1.15
N VAL A 30 -13.22 6.36 -1.42
CA VAL A 30 -12.13 6.48 -0.44
C VAL A 30 -11.19 7.56 -0.91
N THR A 31 -10.69 8.34 0.04
CA THR A 31 -9.72 9.41 -0.19
C THR A 31 -8.41 9.05 0.47
N ILE A 32 -7.36 8.99 -0.35
CA ILE A 32 -5.96 8.91 0.09
C ILE A 32 -5.38 10.30 0.04
N ALA A 33 -4.74 10.71 1.13
CA ALA A 33 -4.10 12.00 1.27
C ALA A 33 -2.82 11.86 2.12
N PRO A 34 -1.94 12.87 2.18
CA PRO A 34 -0.74 12.81 3.01
C PRO A 34 -1.03 12.47 4.48
N GLN A 35 -2.17 12.92 4.99
CA GLN A 35 -2.65 12.65 6.33
C GLN A 35 -2.82 11.15 6.62
N THR A 36 -3.16 10.34 5.61
CA THR A 36 -3.25 8.88 5.72
C THR A 36 -1.93 8.30 6.22
N PHE A 37 -0.80 8.69 5.63
CA PHE A 37 0.52 8.21 6.01
C PHE A 37 1.05 8.87 7.29
N HIS A 38 0.73 10.15 7.50
CA HIS A 38 1.09 10.83 8.75
C HIS A 38 0.38 10.21 9.97
N HIS A 39 -0.85 9.68 9.78
CA HIS A 39 -1.57 8.93 10.80
C HIS A 39 -0.77 7.69 11.24
N VAL A 40 -0.28 6.90 10.27
CA VAL A 40 0.57 5.73 10.54
C VAL A 40 1.90 6.14 11.18
N ALA A 41 2.54 7.20 10.70
CA ALA A 41 3.76 7.72 11.32
C ALA A 41 3.54 8.12 12.79
N ARG A 42 2.37 8.68 13.11
CA ARG A 42 1.97 8.98 14.50
C ARG A 42 1.76 7.69 15.31
N ALA A 43 1.06 6.70 14.75
CA ALA A 43 0.85 5.40 15.40
C ALA A 43 2.18 4.69 15.71
N ILE A 44 3.15 4.74 14.78
CA ILE A 44 4.51 4.22 15.01
C ILE A 44 5.21 4.96 16.15
N ARG A 45 5.09 6.29 16.22
CA ARG A 45 5.70 7.09 17.31
C ARG A 45 5.09 6.73 18.67
N LEU A 46 3.76 6.54 18.72
CA LEU A 46 3.02 6.19 19.92
C LEU A 46 3.16 4.70 20.32
N GLY A 47 3.83 3.88 19.50
CA GLY A 47 4.00 2.45 19.77
C GLY A 47 2.77 1.60 19.47
N GLN A 48 1.78 2.17 18.78
CA GLN A 48 0.58 1.44 18.32
C GLN A 48 0.89 0.55 17.13
N VAL A 49 1.81 0.98 16.26
CA VAL A 49 2.38 0.15 15.18
C VAL A 49 3.85 -0.07 15.46
N SER A 50 4.30 -1.32 15.45
CA SER A 50 5.70 -1.67 15.62
C SER A 50 6.40 -1.79 14.27
N VAL A 51 7.68 -1.39 14.19
CA VAL A 51 8.51 -1.53 12.98
C VAL A 51 9.63 -2.52 13.29
N ARG A 52 9.77 -3.57 12.48
CA ARG A 52 10.76 -4.64 12.71
C ARG A 52 11.43 -5.08 11.41
N VAL A 53 12.66 -5.58 11.55
CA VAL A 53 13.30 -6.36 10.48
C VAL A 53 12.72 -7.77 10.54
N PRO A 54 12.15 -8.31 9.46
CA PRO A 54 11.66 -9.67 9.45
C PRO A 54 12.82 -10.67 9.50
N THR A 55 12.54 -11.87 9.98
CA THR A 55 13.51 -12.97 10.03
C THR A 55 13.36 -13.95 8.87
N ASP A 56 12.20 -13.96 8.19
CA ASP A 56 11.81 -15.05 7.28
C ASP A 56 10.65 -14.66 6.33
N LEU A 57 10.67 -13.44 5.78
CA LEU A 57 9.76 -13.13 4.67
C LEU A 57 10.02 -14.07 3.49
N ALA A 58 8.93 -14.44 2.78
CA ALA A 58 9.03 -15.22 1.56
C ALA A 58 9.99 -14.54 0.57
N ALA A 59 10.70 -15.34 -0.22
CA ALA A 59 11.64 -14.83 -1.20
C ALA A 59 10.95 -13.79 -2.11
N ASN A 60 11.59 -12.63 -2.27
CA ASN A 60 11.10 -11.46 -3.02
C ASN A 60 10.02 -10.61 -2.32
N VAL A 61 9.69 -10.84 -1.06
CA VAL A 61 8.85 -9.93 -0.26
C VAL A 61 9.76 -8.97 0.50
N ALA A 62 9.63 -7.67 0.22
CA ALA A 62 10.50 -6.62 0.76
C ALA A 62 9.94 -5.94 2.02
N ALA A 63 8.62 -5.98 2.20
CA ALA A 63 7.93 -5.51 3.39
C ALA A 63 6.58 -6.24 3.54
N GLN A 64 6.02 -6.22 4.74
CA GLN A 64 4.68 -6.71 5.03
C GLN A 64 4.10 -6.00 6.26
N TYR A 65 2.84 -5.57 6.18
CA TYR A 65 2.05 -5.25 7.36
C TYR A 65 1.34 -6.50 7.91
N ASN A 66 1.37 -6.66 9.23
CA ASN A 66 0.68 -7.70 9.97
C ASN A 66 -0.47 -7.05 10.73
N ASP A 67 -1.66 -7.15 10.18
CA ASP A 67 -2.94 -6.72 10.75
C ASP A 67 -3.33 -7.61 11.95
N VAL A 68 -3.10 -8.92 11.85
CA VAL A 68 -3.36 -9.89 12.91
C VAL A 68 -2.10 -10.52 13.47
N ALA A 69 -2.16 -10.93 14.74
CA ALA A 69 -1.08 -11.70 15.34
C ALA A 69 -1.00 -13.09 14.69
N ARG A 70 0.21 -13.54 14.38
CA ARG A 70 0.44 -14.85 13.75
C ARG A 70 1.66 -15.55 14.31
N THR A 71 1.62 -16.87 14.29
CA THR A 71 2.77 -17.72 14.54
C THR A 71 3.23 -18.30 13.22
N ARG A 72 4.52 -18.14 12.92
CA ARG A 72 5.13 -18.65 11.69
C ARG A 72 5.40 -20.14 11.79
N ALA A 73 5.74 -20.76 10.65
CA ALA A 73 6.03 -22.19 10.58
C ALA A 73 7.26 -22.60 11.42
N ASP A 74 8.21 -21.67 11.63
CA ASP A 74 9.39 -21.85 12.48
C ASP A 74 9.13 -21.59 13.98
N GLY A 75 7.88 -21.26 14.36
CA GLY A 75 7.49 -20.95 15.73
C GLY A 75 7.65 -19.48 16.12
N THR A 76 8.17 -18.62 15.24
CA THR A 76 8.31 -17.18 15.52
C THR A 76 6.94 -16.53 15.65
N VAL A 77 6.72 -15.82 16.75
CA VAL A 77 5.48 -15.06 16.99
C VAL A 77 5.64 -13.63 16.48
N VAL A 78 4.79 -13.23 15.55
CA VAL A 78 4.65 -11.86 15.08
C VAL A 78 3.38 -11.28 15.66
N ALA A 79 3.52 -10.19 16.41
CA ALA A 79 2.38 -9.48 16.97
C ALA A 79 1.58 -8.77 15.86
N ALA A 80 0.27 -8.59 16.08
CA ALA A 80 -0.54 -7.65 15.31
C ALA A 80 0.08 -6.24 15.30
N ASN A 81 -0.36 -5.40 14.37
CA ASN A 81 0.15 -4.05 14.16
C ASN A 81 1.66 -3.99 13.94
N THR A 82 2.23 -4.94 13.20
CA THR A 82 3.67 -4.99 12.93
C THR A 82 3.94 -4.72 11.46
N LEU A 83 4.62 -3.61 11.18
CA LEU A 83 5.20 -3.30 9.88
C LEU A 83 6.61 -3.91 9.80
N GLU A 84 6.73 -5.01 9.05
CA GLU A 84 7.98 -5.70 8.80
C GLU A 84 8.63 -5.17 7.53
N VAL A 85 9.88 -4.73 7.62
CA VAL A 85 10.60 -4.07 6.52
C VAL A 85 12.02 -4.63 6.44
N VAL A 86 12.37 -5.23 5.30
CA VAL A 86 13.70 -5.85 5.09
C VAL A 86 14.80 -4.80 5.05
N SER A 87 14.58 -3.75 4.27
CA SER A 87 15.51 -2.64 4.05
C SER A 87 14.72 -1.35 3.87
N ALA A 88 15.37 -0.21 4.07
CA ALA A 88 14.81 1.11 3.77
C ALA A 88 15.86 2.02 3.10
N THR A 89 16.78 1.37 2.36
CA THR A 89 18.00 2.01 1.84
C THR A 89 17.76 2.62 0.47
N GLY A 90 17.00 1.93 -0.39
CA GLY A 90 16.71 2.39 -1.75
C GLY A 90 15.27 2.87 -1.93
N ARG A 91 15.02 3.67 -2.97
CA ARG A 91 13.69 4.18 -3.34
C ARG A 91 12.64 3.07 -3.56
N MET A 92 13.08 1.87 -3.97
CA MET A 92 12.21 0.71 -4.06
C MET A 92 11.73 0.24 -2.70
N ASP A 93 12.67 0.08 -1.77
CA ASP A 93 12.38 -0.29 -0.38
C ASP A 93 11.42 0.72 0.24
N GLU A 94 11.66 2.01 0.01
CA GLU A 94 10.78 3.09 0.47
C GLU A 94 9.38 3.01 -0.15
N ALA A 95 9.25 2.61 -1.42
CA ALA A 95 7.96 2.42 -2.06
C ALA A 95 7.16 1.26 -1.43
N TYR A 96 7.84 0.17 -1.04
CA TYR A 96 7.21 -0.93 -0.29
C TYR A 96 6.77 -0.48 1.10
N ILE A 97 7.55 0.35 1.80
CA ILE A 97 7.13 0.95 3.07
C ILE A 97 5.83 1.73 2.90
N VAL A 98 5.71 2.51 1.81
CA VAL A 98 4.49 3.27 1.52
C VAL A 98 3.31 2.36 1.18
N HIS A 99 3.55 1.25 0.48
CA HIS A 99 2.54 0.23 0.20
C HIS A 99 1.95 -0.33 1.49
N GLU A 100 2.82 -0.90 2.34
CA GLU A 100 2.41 -1.56 3.58
C GLU A 100 1.88 -0.58 4.63
N ALA A 101 2.36 0.66 4.64
CA ALA A 101 1.78 1.70 5.47
C ALA A 101 0.34 2.03 5.08
N LEU A 102 -0.08 1.81 3.84
CA LEU A 102 -1.48 2.01 3.48
C LEU A 102 -2.38 0.94 4.12
N HIS A 103 -1.95 -0.32 4.15
CA HIS A 103 -2.64 -1.39 4.89
C HIS A 103 -2.74 -1.07 6.38
N ALA A 104 -1.63 -0.60 6.99
CA ALA A 104 -1.66 -0.13 8.38
C ALA A 104 -2.65 1.01 8.61
N ALA A 105 -2.78 1.93 7.64
CA ALA A 105 -3.76 3.01 7.76
C ALA A 105 -5.20 2.49 7.70
N TYR A 106 -5.49 1.52 6.84
CA TYR A 106 -6.81 0.89 6.74
C TYR A 106 -7.20 0.16 8.02
N ASP A 107 -6.24 -0.54 8.63
CA ASP A 107 -6.42 -1.24 9.91
C ASP A 107 -6.70 -0.27 11.06
N LEU A 108 -5.82 0.73 11.25
CA LEU A 108 -5.99 1.75 12.29
C LEU A 108 -7.30 2.55 12.16
N LEU A 109 -7.75 2.78 10.92
CA LEU A 109 -9.00 3.49 10.63
C LEU A 109 -10.22 2.55 10.55
N ARG A 110 -10.00 1.23 10.67
CA ARG A 110 -11.02 0.18 10.56
C ARG A 110 -11.88 0.32 9.32
N THR A 111 -11.22 0.52 8.18
CA THR A 111 -11.94 0.74 6.95
C THR A 111 -12.54 -0.57 6.44
N GLY A 112 -13.85 -0.58 6.19
CA GLY A 112 -14.55 -1.76 5.64
C GLY A 112 -14.36 -1.93 4.12
N LEU A 113 -13.13 -1.75 3.62
CA LEU A 113 -12.81 -1.90 2.20
C LEU A 113 -12.71 -3.38 1.83
N ASP A 114 -13.09 -3.70 0.59
CA ASP A 114 -12.75 -5.00 0.03
C ASP A 114 -11.24 -5.10 -0.22
N GLY A 115 -10.67 -6.29 0.02
CA GLY A 115 -9.22 -6.51 -0.05
C GLY A 115 -8.64 -6.21 -1.43
N ASN A 116 -9.42 -6.38 -2.50
CA ASN A 116 -8.98 -6.06 -3.86
C ASN A 116 -8.80 -4.54 -4.08
N ALA A 117 -9.71 -3.72 -3.58
CA ALA A 117 -9.60 -2.27 -3.62
C ALA A 117 -8.45 -1.76 -2.73
N GLU A 118 -8.28 -2.38 -1.56
CA GLU A 118 -7.19 -2.12 -0.63
C GLU A 118 -5.82 -2.35 -1.29
N GLU A 119 -5.57 -3.54 -1.85
CA GLU A 119 -4.36 -3.85 -2.62
C GLU A 119 -4.18 -2.89 -3.80
N ALA A 120 -5.20 -2.71 -4.65
CA ALA A 120 -5.12 -1.85 -5.81
C ALA A 120 -4.68 -0.42 -5.44
N SER A 121 -5.23 0.13 -4.36
CA SER A 121 -4.84 1.46 -3.87
C SER A 121 -3.39 1.50 -3.34
N ALA A 122 -2.90 0.43 -2.72
CA ALA A 122 -1.51 0.32 -2.25
C ALA A 122 -0.52 0.26 -3.42
N TYR A 123 -0.88 -0.45 -4.50
CA TYR A 123 -0.12 -0.42 -5.76
C TYR A 123 -0.10 0.97 -6.41
N VAL A 124 -1.21 1.74 -6.37
CA VAL A 124 -1.21 3.13 -6.84
C VAL A 124 -0.23 3.97 -6.03
N CYS A 125 -0.21 3.85 -4.70
CA CYS A 125 0.72 4.56 -3.84
C CYS A 125 2.19 4.19 -4.14
N THR A 126 2.46 2.90 -4.35
CA THR A 126 3.77 2.39 -4.77
C THR A 126 4.21 3.04 -6.09
N ALA A 127 3.34 3.03 -7.10
CA ALA A 127 3.64 3.58 -8.42
C ALA A 127 3.83 5.10 -8.40
N LEU A 128 3.02 5.83 -7.63
CA LEU A 128 3.16 7.26 -7.40
C LEU A 128 4.51 7.57 -6.73
N TYR A 129 4.85 6.85 -5.66
CA TYR A 129 6.11 7.06 -4.93
C TYR A 129 7.32 6.84 -5.85
N CYS A 130 7.37 5.72 -6.56
CA CYS A 130 8.45 5.42 -7.51
C CYS A 130 8.60 6.52 -8.57
N ARG A 131 7.49 6.94 -9.21
CA ARG A 131 7.54 7.99 -10.24
C ARG A 131 7.96 9.34 -9.68
N MET A 132 7.43 9.75 -8.53
CA MET A 132 7.77 11.06 -7.93
C MET A 132 9.20 11.13 -7.41
N THR A 133 9.78 9.98 -7.04
CA THR A 133 11.19 9.89 -6.65
C THR A 133 12.11 9.62 -7.84
N GLY A 134 11.60 9.64 -9.07
CA GLY A 134 12.40 9.47 -10.29
C GLY A 134 12.94 8.06 -10.49
N LEU A 135 12.34 7.06 -9.84
CA LEU A 135 12.71 5.68 -10.02
C LEU A 135 11.95 5.09 -11.23
N PRO A 136 12.66 4.55 -12.25
CA PRO A 136 12.03 3.93 -13.41
C PRO A 136 11.29 2.65 -13.00
N ARG A 137 10.33 2.21 -13.82
CA ARG A 137 9.52 1.01 -13.56
C ARG A 137 10.41 -0.15 -13.08
N PRO A 138 10.18 -0.69 -11.87
CA PRO A 138 11.05 -1.73 -11.31
C PRO A 138 11.04 -2.97 -12.20
N ARG A 139 12.15 -3.71 -12.34
CA ARG A 139 12.20 -4.89 -13.24
C ARG A 139 11.28 -6.04 -12.81
N TRP A 140 11.06 -6.22 -11.51
CA TRP A 140 10.08 -7.16 -10.97
C TRP A 140 8.62 -6.68 -11.18
N ALA A 141 8.45 -5.44 -11.66
CA ALA A 141 7.18 -4.79 -11.98
C ALA A 141 6.72 -5.04 -13.43
N ASN A 142 7.22 -6.08 -14.09
CA ASN A 142 6.73 -6.52 -15.41
C ASN A 142 5.39 -7.27 -15.33
N GLY A 143 4.90 -7.56 -14.12
CA GLY A 143 3.55 -8.08 -13.91
C GLY A 143 2.45 -7.09 -14.31
N PRO A 144 1.26 -7.59 -14.69
CA PRO A 144 0.14 -6.75 -15.15
C PRO A 144 -0.34 -5.74 -14.08
N ILE A 145 -0.25 -6.07 -12.79
CA ILE A 145 -0.64 -5.17 -11.69
C ILE A 145 0.16 -3.86 -11.76
N TYR A 146 1.48 -3.96 -11.84
CA TYR A 146 2.35 -2.79 -11.87
C TYR A 146 2.22 -1.96 -13.14
N ALA A 147 1.93 -2.60 -14.28
CA ALA A 147 1.63 -1.88 -15.51
C ALA A 147 0.40 -0.97 -15.32
N ASN A 148 -0.68 -1.54 -14.77
CA ASN A 148 -1.94 -0.84 -14.58
C ASN A 148 -1.82 0.24 -13.49
N ALA A 149 -1.12 -0.04 -12.39
CA ALA A 149 -0.86 0.94 -11.34
C ALA A 149 0.00 2.10 -11.84
N ALA A 150 1.01 1.81 -12.67
CA ALA A 150 1.82 2.83 -13.30
C ALA A 150 1.00 3.72 -14.23
N GLU A 151 -0.03 3.19 -14.89
CA GLU A 151 -0.93 3.95 -15.75
C GLU A 151 -1.85 4.87 -14.93
N VAL A 152 -2.46 4.35 -13.85
CA VAL A 152 -3.21 5.19 -12.89
C VAL A 152 -2.33 6.32 -12.35
N ALA A 153 -1.12 6.01 -11.90
CA ALA A 153 -0.17 7.00 -11.39
C ALA A 153 0.23 8.04 -12.45
N ARG A 154 0.36 7.66 -13.72
CA ARG A 154 0.64 8.59 -14.83
C ARG A 154 -0.47 9.64 -14.95
N THR A 155 -1.73 9.20 -14.96
CA THR A 155 -2.90 10.08 -15.08
C THR A 155 -3.02 11.01 -13.87
N LEU A 156 -2.80 10.51 -12.65
CA LEU A 156 -2.82 11.32 -11.43
C LEU A 156 -1.70 12.38 -11.41
N LEU A 157 -0.47 11.99 -11.78
CA LEU A 157 0.67 12.92 -11.81
C LEU A 157 0.48 14.04 -12.84
N ALA A 158 -0.14 13.75 -13.99
CA ALA A 158 -0.48 14.78 -14.96
C ALA A 158 -1.43 15.83 -14.36
N GLN A 159 -2.34 15.44 -13.47
CA GLN A 159 -3.22 16.38 -12.75
C GLN A 159 -2.43 17.18 -11.71
N TYR A 160 -1.53 16.53 -10.95
CA TYR A 160 -0.66 17.25 -10.00
C TYR A 160 0.20 18.31 -10.70
N GLN A 161 0.73 17.99 -11.88
CA GLN A 161 1.60 18.87 -12.66
C GLN A 161 0.86 20.07 -13.27
N LYS A 162 -0.44 19.94 -13.52
CA LYS A 162 -1.31 21.06 -13.89
C LYS A 162 -1.56 22.03 -12.72
N GLY A 163 -1.06 21.71 -11.53
CA GLY A 163 -1.24 22.52 -10.34
C GLY A 163 -2.60 22.35 -9.67
N ASP A 164 -3.34 21.27 -9.96
CA ASP A 164 -4.61 20.99 -9.29
C ASP A 164 -4.38 20.81 -7.77
N PRO A 165 -4.86 21.74 -6.92
CA PRO A 165 -4.67 21.64 -5.48
C PRO A 165 -5.61 20.59 -4.85
N GLY A 166 -6.61 20.13 -5.60
CA GLY A 166 -7.57 19.13 -5.15
C GLY A 166 -6.98 17.73 -5.05
N ILE A 167 -7.83 16.81 -4.60
CA ILE A 167 -7.57 15.38 -4.59
C ILE A 167 -8.20 14.79 -5.85
N PRO A 168 -7.44 14.42 -6.89
CA PRO A 168 -8.01 13.96 -8.15
C PRO A 168 -8.63 12.56 -8.04
N TRP A 169 -9.65 12.29 -8.85
CA TRP A 169 -10.16 10.93 -9.03
C TRP A 169 -9.18 10.09 -9.85
N VAL A 170 -9.06 8.81 -9.50
CA VAL A 170 -8.50 7.82 -10.43
C VAL A 170 -9.38 7.73 -11.67
N GLY A 171 -8.78 7.48 -12.83
CA GLY A 171 -9.54 7.18 -14.03
C GLY A 171 -10.30 5.86 -13.87
N GLU A 172 -11.57 5.83 -14.25
CA GLU A 172 -12.45 4.69 -14.00
C GLU A 172 -12.00 3.43 -14.76
N HIS A 173 -11.53 3.60 -15.99
CA HIS A 173 -11.04 2.48 -16.79
C HIS A 173 -9.75 1.92 -16.21
N GLU A 174 -8.78 2.78 -15.92
CA GLU A 174 -7.49 2.39 -15.35
C GLU A 174 -7.65 1.74 -13.98
N TRP A 175 -8.58 2.23 -13.15
CA TRP A 175 -8.93 1.63 -11.86
C TRP A 175 -9.51 0.23 -12.01
N ARG A 176 -10.47 0.02 -12.94
CA ARG A 176 -11.02 -1.31 -13.22
C ARG A 176 -9.96 -2.29 -13.73
N MET A 177 -9.08 -1.83 -14.62
CA MET A 177 -7.98 -2.65 -15.12
C MET A 177 -6.98 -3.01 -14.02
N LEU A 178 -6.67 -2.07 -13.12
CA LEU A 178 -5.81 -2.35 -11.97
C LEU A 178 -6.45 -3.39 -11.04
N ARG A 179 -7.72 -3.20 -10.65
CA ARG A 179 -8.45 -4.15 -9.81
C ARG A 179 -8.53 -5.55 -10.42
N ALA A 180 -8.75 -5.63 -11.73
CA ALA A 180 -8.69 -6.90 -12.47
C ALA A 180 -7.29 -7.52 -12.42
N GLY A 181 -6.24 -6.73 -12.63
CA GLY A 181 -4.86 -7.18 -12.53
C GLY A 181 -4.52 -7.76 -11.15
N VAL A 182 -4.98 -7.10 -10.08
CA VAL A 182 -4.84 -7.60 -8.70
C VAL A 182 -5.60 -8.90 -8.53
N GLY A 183 -6.88 -8.92 -8.90
CA GLY A 183 -7.76 -10.07 -8.66
C GLY A 183 -7.41 -11.33 -9.45
N LEU A 184 -6.75 -11.18 -10.60
CA LEU A 184 -6.28 -12.28 -11.46
C LEU A 184 -4.85 -12.72 -11.15
N SER A 185 -4.13 -12.02 -10.26
CA SER A 185 -2.79 -12.41 -9.86
C SER A 185 -2.84 -13.67 -9.02
N ALA A 186 -1.97 -14.63 -9.33
CA ALA A 186 -1.83 -15.86 -8.55
C ALA A 186 -1.50 -15.59 -7.07
N VAL A 187 -0.87 -14.44 -6.76
CA VAL A 187 -0.56 -14.03 -5.38
C VAL A 187 -1.83 -13.79 -4.56
N TYR A 188 -2.89 -13.27 -5.18
CA TYR A 188 -4.11 -12.85 -4.49
C TYR A 188 -5.31 -13.76 -4.77
N ALA A 189 -5.22 -14.66 -5.75
CA ALA A 189 -6.35 -15.45 -6.26
C ALA A 189 -7.15 -16.20 -5.17
N SER A 190 -6.48 -16.65 -4.10
CA SER A 190 -7.10 -17.38 -2.97
C SER A 190 -7.33 -16.54 -1.71
N GLY A 191 -6.92 -15.27 -1.68
CA GLY A 191 -7.01 -14.39 -0.51
C GLY A 191 -7.95 -13.20 -0.72
N PRO A 192 -8.12 -12.30 0.27
CA PRO A 192 -9.03 -11.15 0.17
C PRO A 192 -8.75 -10.20 -1.01
N GLY A 193 -7.54 -10.20 -1.59
CA GLY A 193 -7.21 -9.43 -2.80
C GLY A 193 -7.77 -10.01 -4.12
N GLY A 194 -8.22 -11.26 -4.12
CA GLY A 194 -8.63 -12.00 -5.33
C GLY A 194 -9.91 -11.48 -6.00
N ILE A 195 -10.11 -11.85 -7.27
CA ILE A 195 -11.30 -11.40 -8.05
C ILE A 195 -12.60 -11.97 -7.48
N VAL A 196 -12.62 -13.25 -7.08
CA VAL A 196 -13.82 -13.90 -6.55
C VAL A 196 -14.06 -13.45 -5.11
N THR A 197 -13.05 -13.54 -4.27
CA THR A 197 -13.09 -13.26 -2.84
C THR A 197 -13.25 -11.77 -2.53
N GLY A 198 -12.29 -10.94 -2.96
CA GLY A 198 -12.31 -9.50 -2.70
C GLY A 198 -13.33 -8.77 -3.55
N TRP A 199 -13.17 -8.83 -4.87
CA TRP A 199 -13.94 -7.96 -5.75
C TRP A 199 -15.42 -8.37 -5.85
N LEU A 200 -15.73 -9.65 -6.08
CA LEU A 200 -17.11 -10.11 -6.24
C LEU A 200 -17.83 -10.32 -4.90
N LEU A 201 -17.18 -10.99 -3.94
CA LEU A 201 -17.78 -11.34 -2.64
C LEU A 201 -17.54 -10.29 -1.54
N GLY A 202 -16.70 -9.29 -1.79
CA GLY A 202 -16.45 -8.21 -0.84
C GLY A 202 -15.65 -8.64 0.39
N GLN A 203 -14.89 -9.74 0.31
CA GLN A 203 -14.02 -10.15 1.43
C GLN A 203 -12.99 -9.06 1.73
N GLN A 204 -12.74 -8.88 3.02
CA GLN A 204 -11.87 -7.86 3.57
C GLN A 204 -10.68 -8.54 4.24
N TYR A 205 -9.57 -7.82 4.38
CA TYR A 205 -8.54 -8.20 5.33
C TYR A 205 -9.05 -8.04 6.77
N THR A 206 -8.43 -8.75 7.70
CA THR A 206 -8.88 -8.74 9.09
C THR A 206 -8.22 -7.58 9.82
N HIS A 207 -8.98 -6.52 10.06
CA HIS A 207 -8.49 -5.34 10.76
C HIS A 207 -8.76 -5.45 12.27
N ASP A 208 -7.75 -5.82 13.04
CA ASP A 208 -7.86 -6.02 14.51
C ASP A 208 -7.51 -4.75 15.33
N GLY A 209 -6.90 -3.73 14.69
CA GLY A 209 -6.52 -2.44 15.28
C GLY A 209 -5.58 -2.54 16.48
#